data_AF-A0A969RLS2-F1
#
_entry.id   AF-A0A969RLS2-F1
#
_cell.length_a   1.000
_cell.length_b   1.000
_cell.length_c   1.000
_cell.angle_alpha   90.00
_cell.angle_beta   90.00
_cell.angle_gamma   90.00
#
_symmetry.space_group_name_H-M   'P 1'
#
loop_
_entity.id
_entity.type
_entity.pdbx_description
1 polymer ?
#
loop_
_entity_poly.entity_id
_entity_poly.type
_entity_poly.pdbx_seq_one_letter_code
_entity_poly.pdbx_strand_id
1 'polypeptide(L)'
;MENLVSRWQWSAIAHLISEEARLQLLDESAIVPMLRIFYANSQAAQRYVPHPYPNRITLFRATEQPDRIGQNLTLGWGQLTKDVQIYHIPGNHLSMLKQPHVQTLAQQLQQCLSQKTGVTESLSDPPCLC
;
A
#
# COMPACT_ATOMS: atom_id res chain seq x y z
N MET A 1 24.68 -19.78 4.06
CA MET A 1 23.26 -19.68 4.46
C MET A 1 23.06 -18.26 4.95
N GLU A 2 22.73 -17.36 4.03
CA GLU A 2 22.76 -15.92 4.29
C GLU A 2 21.51 -15.51 5.08
N ASN A 3 21.77 -14.98 6.26
CA ASN A 3 20.78 -14.54 7.23
C ASN A 3 20.12 -13.25 6.70
N LEU A 4 18.93 -13.37 6.13
CA LEU A 4 18.17 -12.27 5.47
C LEU A 4 17.65 -11.19 6.44
N VAL A 5 18.04 -11.22 7.71
CA VAL A 5 17.65 -10.23 8.72
C VAL A 5 18.88 -9.44 9.16
N SER A 6 19.39 -8.57 8.30
CA SER A 6 20.40 -7.58 8.70
C SER A 6 20.39 -6.36 7.77
N ARG A 7 20.20 -5.18 8.39
CA ARG A 7 20.26 -3.80 7.83
C ARG A 7 18.96 -3.16 7.33
N TRP A 8 17.82 -3.37 8.00
CA TRP A 8 16.73 -2.40 7.88
C TRP A 8 17.02 -1.14 8.71
N GLN A 9 17.09 -0.04 7.98
CA GLN A 9 17.37 1.34 8.41
C GLN A 9 16.33 1.81 9.44
N TRP A 10 16.66 1.75 10.73
CA TRP A 10 15.93 2.50 11.77
C TRP A 10 15.94 4.02 11.49
N SER A 11 16.93 4.51 10.71
CA SER A 11 16.97 5.89 10.23
C SER A 11 15.91 6.21 9.18
N ALA A 12 15.45 5.24 8.39
CA ALA A 12 14.44 5.50 7.37
C ALA A 12 13.08 5.80 8.01
N ILE A 13 12.68 5.04 9.05
CA ILE A 13 11.40 5.25 9.75
C ILE A 13 11.32 6.64 10.40
N ALA A 14 12.43 7.14 10.93
CA ALA A 14 12.50 8.42 11.62
C ALA A 14 12.22 9.65 10.72
N HIS A 15 12.40 9.53 9.39
CA HIS A 15 12.09 10.58 8.42
C HIS A 15 10.68 10.47 7.83
N LEU A 16 9.99 9.36 8.10
CA LEU A 16 8.66 9.10 7.53
C LEU A 16 7.53 9.60 8.45
N ILE A 17 7.89 9.96 9.68
CA ILE A 17 7.06 10.58 10.70
C ILE A 17 7.23 12.11 10.57
N SER A 18 6.14 12.89 10.57
CA SER A 18 6.27 14.36 10.63
C SER A 18 6.96 14.79 11.93
N GLU A 19 7.62 15.95 11.97
CA GLU A 19 8.23 16.48 13.21
C GLU A 19 7.23 16.49 14.39
N GLU A 20 5.98 16.85 14.11
CA GLU A 20 4.87 16.85 15.06
C GLU A 20 4.58 15.45 15.64
N ALA A 21 4.61 14.43 14.78
CA ALA A 21 4.39 13.04 15.18
C ALA A 21 5.65 12.43 15.81
N ARG A 22 6.87 12.92 15.51
CA ARG A 22 8.10 12.52 16.22
C ARG A 22 7.99 12.87 17.69
N LEU A 23 7.47 14.05 18.03
CA LEU A 23 7.30 14.48 19.42
C LEU A 23 6.25 13.64 20.18
N GLN A 24 5.20 13.14 19.51
CA GLN A 24 4.24 12.21 20.11
C GLN A 24 4.77 10.77 20.20
N LEU A 25 5.61 10.35 19.25
CA LEU A 25 6.33 9.07 19.30
C LEU A 25 7.41 9.01 20.39
N LEU A 26 7.87 10.17 20.84
CA LEU A 26 8.80 10.34 21.95
C LEU A 26 8.09 10.46 23.31
N ASP A 27 6.80 10.17 23.40
CA ASP A 27 6.20 9.80 24.67
C ASP A 27 6.75 8.42 25.06
N GLU A 28 7.57 8.36 26.12
CA GLU A 28 8.16 7.12 26.61
C GLU A 28 7.11 6.03 26.86
N SER A 29 5.89 6.42 27.22
CA SER A 29 4.78 5.49 27.45
C SER A 29 4.27 4.82 26.17
N ALA A 30 4.44 5.45 25.01
CA ALA A 30 4.03 4.92 23.72
C ALA A 30 5.06 3.96 23.10
N ILE A 31 6.33 4.03 23.52
CA ILE A 31 7.43 3.24 22.95
C ILE A 31 7.19 1.74 23.12
N VAL A 32 6.90 1.28 24.34
CA VAL A 32 6.75 -0.16 24.63
C VAL A 32 5.55 -0.77 23.89
N PRO A 33 4.34 -0.18 23.91
CA PRO A 33 3.22 -0.65 23.11
C PRO A 33 3.53 -0.68 21.60
N MET A 34 4.19 0.35 21.07
CA MET A 34 4.53 0.40 19.65
C MET A 34 5.52 -0.70 19.25
N LEU A 35 6.56 -0.94 20.06
CA LEU A 35 7.51 -2.04 19.82
C LEU A 35 6.82 -3.40 19.86
N ARG A 36 5.85 -3.61 20.75
CA ARG A 36 5.05 -4.83 20.81
C ARG A 36 4.24 -5.04 19.53
N ILE A 37 3.57 -3.99 19.04
CA ILE A 37 2.80 -4.05 17.78
C ILE A 37 3.73 -4.33 16.59
N PHE A 38 4.87 -3.63 16.52
CA PHE A 38 5.86 -3.84 15.47
C PHE A 38 6.37 -5.29 15.45
N TYR A 39 6.71 -5.83 16.63
CA TYR A 39 7.17 -7.20 16.76
C TYR A 39 6.10 -8.22 16.36
N ALA A 40 4.85 -8.02 16.78
CA ALA A 40 3.74 -8.89 16.40
C ALA A 40 3.49 -8.88 14.88
N ASN A 41 3.48 -7.69 14.26
CA ASN A 41 3.30 -7.54 12.82
C ASN A 41 4.47 -8.16 12.04
N SER A 42 5.70 -8.02 12.52
CA SER A 42 6.88 -8.63 11.91
C SER A 42 6.79 -10.16 11.93
N GLN A 43 6.42 -10.75 13.07
CA GLN A 43 6.23 -12.20 13.16
C GLN A 43 5.09 -12.69 12.26
N ALA A 44 3.97 -11.96 12.20
CA ALA A 44 2.86 -12.30 11.31
C ALA A 44 3.29 -12.27 9.84
N ALA A 45 4.02 -11.22 9.42
CA ALA A 45 4.53 -11.09 8.07
C ALA A 45 5.53 -12.20 7.70
N GLN A 46 6.39 -12.61 8.64
CA GLN A 46 7.36 -13.69 8.40
C GLN A 46 6.71 -15.08 8.29
N ARG A 47 5.61 -15.32 9.02
CA ARG A 47 4.94 -16.63 9.05
C ARG A 47 3.86 -16.78 8.00
N TYR A 48 3.37 -15.68 7.44
CA TYR A 48 2.29 -15.72 6.45
C TYR A 48 2.78 -16.33 5.13
N VAL A 49 2.11 -17.39 4.70
CA VAL A 49 2.33 -18.01 3.38
C VAL A 49 1.17 -17.60 2.47
N PRO A 50 1.41 -16.70 1.48
CA PRO A 50 0.36 -16.25 0.59
C PRO A 50 -0.09 -17.38 -0.35
N HIS A 51 -1.39 -17.47 -0.58
CA HIS A 51 -1.98 -18.40 -1.53
C HIS A 51 -2.21 -17.71 -2.89
N PRO A 52 -2.24 -18.47 -4.00
CA PRO A 52 -2.60 -17.91 -5.29
C PRO A 52 -3.96 -17.20 -5.26
N TYR A 53 -3.99 -15.99 -5.80
CA TYR A 53 -5.17 -15.16 -5.94
C TYR A 53 -5.64 -15.17 -7.41
N PRO A 54 -6.85 -15.69 -7.70
CA PRO A 54 -7.27 -15.96 -9.08
C PRO A 54 -7.60 -14.70 -9.87
N ASN A 55 -7.84 -13.58 -9.19
CA ASN A 55 -8.25 -12.33 -9.82
C ASN A 55 -7.06 -11.38 -9.99
N ARG A 56 -7.24 -10.38 -10.85
CA ARG A 56 -6.28 -9.31 -11.05
C ARG A 56 -6.06 -8.49 -9.78
N ILE A 57 -4.81 -8.12 -9.52
CA ILE A 57 -4.42 -7.23 -8.43
C ILE A 57 -4.13 -5.84 -9.00
N THR A 58 -4.66 -4.80 -8.37
CA THR A 58 -4.27 -3.40 -8.65
C THR A 58 -3.18 -3.00 -7.67
N LEU A 59 -2.02 -2.60 -8.18
CA LEU A 59 -0.85 -2.20 -7.40
C LEU A 59 -0.54 -0.72 -7.62
N PHE A 60 -0.65 0.08 -6.56
CA PHE A 60 -0.14 1.46 -6.53
C PHE A 60 1.32 1.44 -6.08
N ARG A 61 2.24 1.68 -7.01
CA ARG A 61 3.67 1.59 -6.81
C ARG A 61 4.29 2.99 -6.71
N ALA A 62 5.01 3.26 -5.63
CA ALA A 62 5.83 4.47 -5.50
C ALA A 62 6.91 4.53 -6.59
N THR A 63 7.15 5.69 -7.19
CA THR A 63 8.16 5.91 -8.23
C THR A 63 9.58 5.85 -7.69
N GLU A 64 9.78 6.28 -6.44
CA GLU A 64 11.07 6.17 -5.75
C GLU A 64 11.12 4.84 -4.98
N GLN A 65 12.00 3.95 -5.42
CA GLN A 65 12.20 2.63 -4.81
C GLN A 65 13.68 2.40 -4.51
N PRO A 66 14.02 1.72 -3.42
CA PRO A 66 15.37 1.21 -3.21
C PRO A 66 15.77 0.25 -4.35
N ASP A 67 17.03 0.27 -4.77
CA ASP A 67 17.53 -0.47 -5.96
C ASP A 67 17.15 -1.95 -5.97
N ARG A 68 17.17 -2.63 -4.82
CA ARG A 68 16.80 -4.05 -4.68
C ARG A 68 15.30 -4.33 -4.89
N ILE A 69 14.44 -3.36 -4.60
CA ILE A 69 12.97 -3.44 -4.76
C ILE A 69 12.57 -2.95 -6.16
N GLY A 70 13.37 -2.05 -6.74
CA GLY A 70 13.18 -1.47 -8.08
C GLY A 70 13.06 -2.50 -9.21
N GLN A 71 13.78 -3.62 -9.12
CA GLN A 71 13.93 -4.58 -10.22
C GLN A 71 12.66 -5.37 -10.55
N ASN A 72 11.83 -5.73 -9.56
CA ASN A 72 10.55 -6.38 -9.80
C ASN A 72 9.41 -5.34 -9.76
N LEU A 73 8.88 -4.99 -10.93
CA LEU A 73 7.77 -4.04 -11.06
C LEU A 73 6.53 -4.44 -10.26
N THR A 74 6.28 -5.75 -10.10
CA THR A 74 5.11 -6.28 -9.38
C THR A 74 5.30 -6.38 -7.87
N LEU A 75 6.48 -6.06 -7.32
CA LEU A 75 6.77 -6.18 -5.88
C LEU A 75 6.47 -7.59 -5.31
N GLY A 76 6.60 -8.63 -6.13
CA GLY A 76 6.32 -10.02 -5.75
C GLY A 76 4.89 -10.50 -6.06
N TRP A 77 3.95 -9.59 -6.31
CA TRP A 77 2.55 -9.95 -6.58
C TRP A 77 2.35 -10.79 -7.86
N GLY A 78 3.24 -10.64 -8.85
CA GLY A 78 3.19 -11.45 -10.07
C GLY A 78 3.35 -12.96 -9.84
N GLN A 79 3.81 -13.39 -8.66
CA GLN A 79 3.87 -14.82 -8.31
C GLN A 79 2.54 -15.37 -7.79
N LEU A 80 1.61 -14.49 -7.39
CA LEU A 80 0.37 -14.87 -6.73
C LEU A 80 -0.84 -14.72 -7.64
N THR A 81 -0.77 -13.94 -8.72
CA THR A 81 -1.88 -13.73 -9.65
C THR A 81 -1.41 -13.83 -11.09
N LYS A 82 -2.36 -14.06 -12.00
CA LYS A 82 -2.12 -14.05 -13.45
C LYS A 82 -1.91 -12.64 -14.01
N ASP A 83 -2.41 -11.61 -13.33
CA ASP A 83 -2.36 -10.23 -13.81
C ASP A 83 -2.23 -9.20 -12.68
N VAL A 84 -1.32 -8.24 -12.87
CA VAL A 84 -1.07 -7.13 -11.95
C VAL A 84 -1.17 -5.82 -12.72
N GLN A 85 -2.22 -5.05 -12.47
CA GLN A 85 -2.37 -3.70 -12.99
C GLN A 85 -1.57 -2.73 -12.11
N ILE A 86 -0.52 -2.13 -12.66
CA ILE A 86 0.35 -1.21 -11.92
C ILE A 86 -0.02 0.24 -12.23
N TYR A 87 -0.12 1.05 -11.19
CA TYR A 87 -0.20 2.50 -11.27
C TYR A 87 0.96 3.13 -10.50
N HIS A 88 1.64 4.09 -11.13
CA HIS A 88 2.78 4.77 -10.49
C HIS A 88 2.30 6.00 -9.72
N ILE A 89 2.75 6.12 -8.46
CA ILE A 89 2.49 7.26 -7.59
C ILE A 89 3.81 7.98 -7.31
N PRO A 90 3.89 9.30 -7.48
CA PRO A 90 5.09 10.06 -7.16
C PRO A 90 5.51 9.91 -5.69
N GLY A 91 6.81 10.02 -5.44
CA GLY A 91 7.41 9.87 -4.11
C GLY A 91 7.83 8.43 -3.80
N ASN A 92 8.07 8.18 -2.51
CA ASN A 92 8.49 6.90 -1.94
C ASN A 92 7.34 6.23 -1.16
N HIS A 93 7.64 5.10 -0.51
CA HIS A 93 6.66 4.28 0.21
C HIS A 93 5.75 5.05 1.18
N LEU A 94 6.25 6.08 1.89
CA LEU A 94 5.40 6.88 2.80
C LEU A 94 5.07 8.27 2.28
N SER A 95 5.91 8.90 1.44
CA SER A 95 5.52 10.19 0.86
C SER A 95 4.38 10.07 -0.15
N MET A 96 4.19 8.90 -0.79
CA MET A 96 3.04 8.63 -1.67
C MET A 96 1.68 8.75 -0.96
N LEU A 97 1.66 8.63 0.38
CA LEU A 97 0.47 8.74 1.23
C LEU A 97 0.26 10.16 1.79
N LYS A 98 1.14 11.11 1.47
CA LYS A 98 1.08 12.49 1.95
C LYS A 98 0.89 13.47 0.81
N GLN A 99 0.49 14.69 1.13
CA GLN A 99 0.44 15.77 0.15
C GLN A 99 1.85 16.07 -0.40
N PRO A 100 1.98 16.39 -1.71
CA PRO A 100 0.91 16.45 -2.71
C PRO A 100 0.56 15.10 -3.35
N HIS A 101 1.38 14.07 -3.19
CA HIS A 101 1.32 12.81 -3.95
C HIS A 101 0.05 11.98 -3.69
N VAL A 102 -0.52 12.09 -2.50
CA VAL A 102 -1.77 11.43 -2.12
C VAL A 102 -2.94 11.82 -3.04
N GLN A 103 -2.89 12.99 -3.69
CA GLN A 103 -3.90 13.40 -4.66
C GLN A 103 -3.92 12.47 -5.87
N THR A 104 -2.74 12.15 -6.42
CA THR A 104 -2.60 11.20 -7.54
C THR A 104 -3.09 9.81 -7.14
N LEU A 105 -2.73 9.35 -5.94
CA LEU A 105 -3.20 8.07 -5.40
C LEU A 105 -4.73 8.03 -5.29
N ALA A 106 -5.34 9.07 -4.71
CA ALA A 106 -6.78 9.15 -4.53
C ALA A 106 -7.53 9.16 -5.87
N GLN A 107 -7.06 9.92 -6.85
CA GLN A 107 -7.65 9.98 -8.19
C GLN A 107 -7.64 8.62 -8.89
N GLN A 108 -6.48 7.94 -8.89
CA GLN A 108 -6.36 6.63 -9.54
C GLN A 108 -7.17 5.55 -8.79
N LEU A 109 -7.20 5.60 -7.46
CA LEU A 109 -8.03 4.70 -6.66
C LEU A 109 -9.52 4.90 -6.98
N GLN A 110 -9.99 6.15 -7.07
CA GLN A 110 -11.38 6.46 -7.41
C GLN A 110 -11.74 5.89 -8.78
N GLN A 111 -10.89 6.05 -9.80
CA GLN A 111 -11.11 5.46 -11.13
C GLN A 111 -11.23 3.94 -11.07
N CYS A 112 -10.36 3.27 -10.30
CA CYS A 112 -10.40 1.81 -10.15
C CYS A 112 -11.69 1.32 -9.49
N LEU A 113 -12.22 2.08 -8.52
CA LEU A 113 -13.46 1.75 -7.83
C LEU A 113 -14.68 2.03 -8.71
N SER A 114 -14.73 3.18 -9.39
CA SER A 114 -15.84 3.54 -10.28
C SER A 114 -15.99 2.58 -11.47
N GLN A 115 -14.89 2.08 -12.02
CA GLN A 115 -14.93 1.07 -13.09
C GLN A 115 -15.55 -0.26 -12.64
N LYS A 116 -15.51 -0.58 -11.34
CA LYS A 116 -16.13 -1.79 -10.79
C LYS A 116 -17.61 -1.62 -10.45
N THR A 117 -18.06 -0.39 -10.26
CA THR A 117 -19.46 -0.07 -9.94
C THR A 117 -20.32 0.18 -11.18
N GLY A 118 -19.81 -0.09 -12.39
CA GLY A 118 -20.60 -0.11 -13.63
C GLY A 118 -21.56 -1.30 -13.70
N VAL A 119 -22.44 -1.46 -12.70
CA VAL A 119 -23.66 -2.24 -12.81
C VAL A 119 -24.73 -1.32 -13.39
N THR A 120 -25.31 -1.78 -14.49
CA THR A 120 -26.35 -1.19 -15.31
C THR A 120 -27.52 -0.64 -14.49
N GLU A 121 -27.56 0.67 -14.26
CA GLU A 121 -28.81 1.36 -13.91
C GLU A 121 -29.43 1.87 -15.23
N SER A 122 -29.96 0.94 -16.02
CA SER A 122 -30.96 1.27 -17.04
C SER A 122 -32.31 1.33 -16.34
N LEU A 123 -32.59 2.44 -15.65
CA LEU A 123 -33.95 2.81 -15.31
C LEU A 123 -34.63 3.32 -16.58
N SER A 124 -35.04 2.40 -17.44
CA SER A 124 -36.14 2.62 -18.38
C SER A 124 -37.44 2.34 -17.64
N ASP A 125 -37.96 3.34 -16.92
CA ASP A 125 -39.38 3.33 -16.58
C ASP A 125 -40.18 3.83 -17.80
N PRO A 126 -41.18 3.07 -18.28
CA PRO A 126 -42.06 3.53 -19.34
C PRO A 126 -42.96 4.67 -18.83
N PRO A 127 -43.51 5.52 -19.72
CA PRO A 127 -44.42 6.57 -19.29
C PRO A 127 -45.70 5.95 -18.72
N CYS A 128 -46.03 6.29 -17.47
CA CYS A 128 -47.37 6.02 -16.91
C CYS A 128 -48.42 6.79 -17.74
N LEU A 129 -49.22 6.03 -18.49
CA LEU A 129 -50.48 6.46 -19.09
C LEU A 129 -51.62 5.74 -18.36
N CYS A 130 -52.12 6.32 -17.27
CA CYS A 130 -53.53 6.36 -16.83
C CYS A 130 -53.66 7.02 -15.45
#